data_AF-A0A813GNE3-F1
#
_entry.id   AF-A0A813GNE3-F1
#
_cell.length_a   1.000
_cell.length_b   1.000
_cell.length_c   1.000
_cell.angle_alpha   90.00
_cell.angle_beta   90.00
_cell.angle_gamma   90.00
#
_symmetry.space_group_name_H-M   'P 1'
#
loop_
_entity.id
_entity.type
_entity.pdbx_description
1 polymer ?
#
loop_
_entity_poly.entity_id
_entity_poly.type
_entity_poly.pdbx_seq_one_letter_code
_entity_poly.pdbx_strand_id
1 'polypeptide(L)'
;MAGVSPQSQLNQFMSRGPIVRMGQMSYTLYLWHWPVLCLMSLIHDRGSLAYFTSSCAGFMLASVLTYNSVERFFRSWRPQRQSTVFILLSVSLGSSAFLLHKLGSPAMLGRFYLAEVPGDHLGALSRGKLMNGGHGNCECSLPGAGANASSDRACFKYNMDPTILAPDLQDVLYCDAEDNDSEARLHECTAPDPNAEHDAMPTLYLFGDSHAGHLVPGLGQAAQGKFHFRWYHRSGTGFEDPAYFARVLDMLEMQLRPGDVVSVSHGWWVPAHGQELHSLVSARHASLLLLGDTWCDKTDPDFRYDFECSPTLFLPQANHRAECKQPRSKVSKLGADVHRTFQQLAEQNKDIYYFDFNEHLCEEATCTPLIPNTEVLARIGCHLTAAGSFSLWPYFCNMLSANFLV
;
A
#
# COMPACT_ATOMS: atom_id res chain seq x y z
N MET A 1 47.65 -3.07 9.16
CA MET A 1 47.84 -4.38 9.83
C MET A 1 47.62 -4.23 11.34
N ALA A 2 46.37 -4.14 11.77
CA ALA A 2 46.04 -4.32 13.19
C ALA A 2 46.27 -5.80 13.52
N GLY A 3 47.01 -6.09 14.61
CA GLY A 3 47.27 -7.46 15.07
C GLY A 3 48.69 -8.03 14.88
N VAL A 4 49.64 -7.30 14.26
CA VAL A 4 50.98 -7.87 13.91
C VAL A 4 52.08 -7.54 14.94
N SER A 5 51.87 -6.60 15.87
CA SER A 5 52.82 -6.32 16.96
C SER A 5 52.10 -5.71 18.18
N PRO A 6 52.22 -6.28 19.40
CA PRO A 6 51.61 -5.72 20.63
C PRO A 6 52.03 -4.29 20.97
N GLN A 7 53.11 -3.78 20.35
CA GLN A 7 53.74 -2.50 20.69
C GLN A 7 53.46 -1.37 19.69
N SER A 8 52.62 -1.58 18.67
CA SER A 8 52.27 -0.49 17.75
C SER A 8 51.44 0.58 18.45
N GLN A 9 51.71 1.87 18.17
CA GLN A 9 50.96 3.00 18.76
C GLN A 9 49.46 2.91 18.46
N LEU A 10 49.10 2.33 17.31
CA LEU A 10 47.71 2.06 16.94
C LEU A 10 47.07 1.01 17.85
N ASN A 11 47.78 -0.07 18.18
CA ASN A 11 47.28 -1.08 19.12
C ASN A 11 47.14 -0.51 20.53
N GLN A 12 48.05 0.35 20.98
CA GLN A 12 47.94 1.06 22.27
C GLN A 12 46.75 2.03 22.31
N PHE A 13 46.46 2.70 21.18
CA PHE A 13 45.29 3.55 21.05
C PHE A 13 43.99 2.74 21.08
N MET A 14 43.92 1.65 20.30
CA MET A 14 42.74 0.78 20.25
C MET A 14 42.53 -0.05 21.53
N SER A 15 43.57 -0.30 22.32
CA SER A 15 43.48 -0.97 23.62
C SER A 15 43.04 -0.06 24.76
N ARG A 16 42.74 1.22 24.51
CA ARG A 16 42.23 2.14 25.54
C ARG A 16 40.85 1.66 26.01
N GLY A 17 40.65 1.64 27.32
CA GLY A 17 39.45 1.13 27.98
C GLY A 17 38.10 1.57 27.36
N PRO A 18 37.91 2.84 26.96
CA PRO A 18 36.67 3.28 26.31
C PRO A 18 36.40 2.63 24.94
N ILE A 19 37.44 2.49 24.10
CA ILE A 19 37.32 1.91 22.75
C ILE A 19 37.04 0.40 22.85
N VAL A 20 37.73 -0.28 23.76
CA VAL A 20 37.49 -1.70 24.04
C VAL A 20 36.07 -1.91 24.57
N ARG A 21 35.59 -1.03 25.47
CA ARG A 21 34.22 -1.11 26.01
C ARG A 21 33.16 -0.88 24.94
N MET A 22 33.39 0.05 24.01
CA MET A 22 32.53 0.24 22.85
C MET A 22 32.49 -1.00 21.96
N GLY A 23 33.65 -1.62 21.69
CA GLY A 23 33.73 -2.89 20.96
C GLY A 23 32.99 -4.03 21.65
N GLN A 24 33.05 -4.11 22.98
CA GLN A 24 32.30 -5.10 23.76
C GLN A 24 30.78 -4.93 23.67
N MET A 25 30.30 -3.70 23.48
CA MET A 25 28.86 -3.39 23.34
C MET A 25 28.37 -3.39 21.89
N SER A 26 29.24 -3.69 20.91
CA SER A 26 28.93 -3.62 19.48
C SER A 26 27.69 -4.43 19.10
N TYR A 27 27.50 -5.61 19.70
CA TYR A 27 26.31 -6.43 19.49
C TYR A 27 25.03 -5.73 19.97
N THR A 28 24.99 -5.23 21.21
CA THR A 28 23.83 -4.49 21.73
C THR A 28 23.56 -3.18 20.99
N LEU A 29 24.62 -2.48 20.53
CA LEU A 29 24.49 -1.29 19.70
C LEU A 29 23.83 -1.62 18.36
N TYR A 30 24.27 -2.70 17.71
CA TYR A 30 23.63 -3.20 16.50
C TYR A 30 22.17 -3.60 16.73
N LEU A 31 21.83 -4.16 17.90
CA LEU A 31 20.44 -4.53 18.19
C LEU A 31 19.51 -3.30 18.32
N TRP A 32 19.96 -2.24 18.98
CA TRP A 32 19.08 -1.12 19.35
C TRP A 32 19.11 0.07 18.39
N HIS A 33 20.14 0.22 17.56
CA HIS A 33 20.23 1.40 16.68
C HIS A 33 19.01 1.51 15.76
N TRP A 34 18.61 0.43 15.06
CA TRP A 34 17.51 0.49 14.11
C TRP A 34 16.14 0.75 14.78
N PRO A 35 15.71 -0.01 15.82
CA PRO A 35 14.44 0.28 16.50
C PRO A 35 14.35 1.70 17.05
N VAL A 36 15.43 2.23 17.61
CA VAL A 36 15.46 3.61 18.14
C VAL A 36 15.36 4.63 17.02
N LEU A 37 16.09 4.45 15.91
CA LEU A 37 16.00 5.34 14.75
C LEU A 37 14.58 5.38 14.18
N CYS A 38 13.96 4.20 14.02
CA CYS A 38 12.55 4.11 13.61
C CYS A 38 11.64 4.88 14.58
N LEU A 39 11.76 4.65 15.89
CA LEU A 39 10.93 5.30 16.90
C LEU A 39 11.13 6.83 16.93
N MET A 40 12.38 7.31 16.88
CA MET A 40 12.65 8.74 16.88
C MET A 40 12.16 9.42 15.61
N SER A 41 12.13 8.71 14.48
CA SER A 41 11.56 9.24 13.23
C SER A 41 10.03 9.43 13.27
N LEU A 42 9.35 8.85 14.27
CA LEU A 42 7.92 9.09 14.51
C LEU A 42 7.66 10.33 15.37
N ILE A 43 8.68 10.82 16.08
CA ILE A 43 8.56 11.92 17.06
C ILE A 43 9.20 13.19 16.51
N HIS A 44 10.29 13.05 15.76
CA HIS A 44 11.10 14.14 15.25
C HIS A 44 11.25 14.05 13.73
N ASP A 45 11.28 15.22 13.09
CA ASP A 45 11.56 15.31 11.65
C ASP A 45 12.95 14.74 11.35
N ARG A 46 13.00 13.89 10.31
CA ARG A 46 14.25 13.27 9.86
C ARG A 46 15.24 14.35 9.42
N GLY A 47 16.42 14.35 10.02
CA GLY A 47 17.47 15.33 9.73
C GLY A 47 17.57 16.49 10.72
N SER A 48 16.60 16.65 11.64
CA SER A 48 16.69 17.64 12.71
C SER A 48 17.80 17.31 13.72
N LEU A 49 18.40 18.34 14.34
CA LEU A 49 19.38 18.13 15.41
C LEU A 49 18.76 17.36 16.59
N ALA A 50 17.47 17.55 16.84
CA ALA A 50 16.70 16.80 17.83
C ALA A 50 16.65 15.29 17.50
N TYR A 51 16.37 14.92 16.25
CA TYR A 51 16.39 13.53 15.80
C TYR A 51 17.77 12.88 16.02
N PHE A 52 18.86 13.54 15.63
CA PHE A 52 20.20 12.99 15.80
C PHE A 52 20.58 12.82 17.27
N THR A 53 20.36 13.84 18.10
CA THR A 53 20.75 13.82 19.51
C THR A 53 19.93 12.82 20.33
N SER A 54 18.60 12.80 20.13
CA SER A 54 17.70 11.84 20.81
C SER A 54 17.98 10.40 20.37
N SER A 55 18.22 10.13 19.09
CA SER A 55 18.54 8.80 18.59
C SER A 55 19.85 8.28 19.17
N CYS A 56 20.91 9.09 19.10
CA CYS A 56 22.22 8.75 19.67
C CYS A 56 22.15 8.48 21.17
N ALA A 57 21.45 9.33 21.92
CA ALA A 57 21.24 9.10 23.35
C ALA A 57 20.43 7.82 23.61
N GLY A 58 19.37 7.60 22.82
CA GLY A 58 18.45 6.47 22.95
C GLY A 58 19.12 5.12 22.73
N PHE A 59 19.78 4.91 21.59
CA PHE A 59 20.41 3.61 21.33
C PHE A 59 21.62 3.40 22.24
N MET A 60 22.35 4.45 22.62
CA MET A 60 23.47 4.31 23.56
C MET A 60 22.97 3.90 24.94
N LEU A 61 21.91 4.54 25.44
CA LEU A 61 21.29 4.19 26.73
C LEU A 61 20.75 2.76 26.71
N ALA A 62 19.97 2.40 25.69
CA ALA A 62 19.40 1.05 25.55
C ALA A 62 20.49 -0.03 25.47
N SER A 63 21.58 0.25 24.75
CA SER A 63 22.72 -0.65 24.61
C SER A 63 23.46 -0.84 25.94
N VAL A 64 23.75 0.25 26.65
CA VAL A 64 24.43 0.19 27.95
C VAL A 64 23.60 -0.58 28.98
N LEU A 65 22.29 -0.35 29.03
CA LEU A 65 21.38 -1.04 29.95
C LEU A 65 21.29 -2.54 29.61
N THR A 66 21.14 -2.87 28.32
CA THR A 66 21.04 -4.26 27.86
C THR A 66 22.35 -5.02 28.09
N TYR A 67 23.48 -4.41 27.76
CA TYR A 67 24.80 -5.03 27.93
C TYR A 67 25.09 -5.35 29.40
N ASN A 68 24.86 -4.39 30.30
CA ASN A 68 25.18 -4.58 31.72
C ASN A 68 24.20 -5.52 32.43
N SER A 69 22.91 -5.47 32.08
CA SER A 69 21.87 -6.21 32.80
C SER A 69 21.63 -7.61 32.24
N VAL A 70 21.66 -7.75 30.91
CA VAL A 70 21.28 -8.99 30.21
C VAL A 70 22.53 -9.67 29.68
N GLU A 71 23.26 -9.04 28.77
CA GLU A 71 24.35 -9.71 28.04
C GLU A 71 25.46 -10.18 28.98
N ARG A 72 25.91 -9.32 29.91
CA ARG A 72 26.96 -9.66 30.87
C ARG A 72 26.52 -10.78 31.83
N PHE A 73 25.26 -10.78 32.24
CA PHE A 73 24.70 -11.84 33.08
C PHE A 73 24.75 -13.19 32.34
N PHE A 74 24.19 -13.26 31.13
CA PHE A 74 24.15 -14.50 30.35
C PHE A 74 25.52 -14.98 29.86
N ARG A 75 26.46 -14.06 29.58
CA ARG A 75 27.86 -14.40 29.22
C ARG A 75 28.61 -15.10 30.35
N SER A 76 28.33 -14.71 31.59
CA SER A 76 28.98 -15.28 32.79
C SER A 76 28.20 -16.44 33.39
N TRP A 77 26.98 -16.66 32.94
CA TRP A 77 26.12 -17.74 33.40
C TRP A 77 26.58 -19.11 32.89
N ARG A 78 26.79 -20.04 33.82
CA ARG A 78 27.20 -21.43 33.57
C ARG A 78 26.17 -22.39 34.20
N PRO A 79 25.06 -22.70 33.50
CA PRO A 79 24.01 -23.55 34.06
C PRO A 79 24.54 -24.98 34.30
N GLN A 80 24.31 -25.51 35.50
CA GLN A 80 24.71 -26.89 35.85
C GLN A 80 23.82 -27.96 35.22
N ARG A 81 22.58 -27.62 34.84
CA ARG A 81 21.62 -28.51 34.19
C ARG A 81 21.13 -27.89 32.90
N GLN A 82 21.15 -28.66 31.80
CA GLN A 82 20.67 -28.20 30.50
C GLN A 82 19.18 -27.86 30.51
N SER A 83 18.37 -28.53 31.35
CA SER A 83 16.94 -28.27 31.51
C SER A 83 16.64 -26.82 31.91
N THR A 84 17.51 -26.18 32.69
CA THR A 84 17.33 -24.78 33.10
C THR A 84 17.38 -23.83 31.91
N VAL A 85 18.20 -24.13 30.89
CA VAL A 85 18.27 -23.34 29.66
C VAL A 85 16.97 -23.46 28.88
N PHE A 86 16.48 -24.69 28.68
CA PHE A 86 15.23 -24.93 27.96
C PHE A 86 14.02 -24.30 28.66
N ILE A 87 13.92 -24.38 29.98
CA ILE A 87 12.85 -23.74 30.75
C ILE A 87 12.87 -22.21 30.56
N LEU A 88 14.04 -21.57 30.69
CA LEU A 88 14.15 -20.13 30.51
C LEU A 88 13.83 -19.69 29.08
N LEU A 89 14.25 -20.45 28.07
CA LEU A 89 13.88 -20.20 26.68
C LEU A 89 12.38 -20.36 26.46
N SER A 90 11.75 -21.41 26.98
CA SER A 90 10.30 -21.61 26.88
C SER A 90 9.51 -20.51 27.59
N VAL A 91 9.95 -20.08 28.78
CA VAL A 91 9.34 -18.95 29.49
C VAL A 91 9.53 -17.65 28.71
N SER A 92 10.73 -17.39 28.17
CA SER A 92 10.97 -16.21 27.35
C SER A 92 10.08 -16.21 26.10
N LEU A 93 10.05 -17.31 25.35
CA LEU A 93 9.22 -17.46 24.15
C LEU A 93 7.74 -17.35 24.48
N GLY A 94 7.28 -17.99 25.56
CA GLY A 94 5.89 -17.90 26.02
C GLY A 94 5.52 -16.49 26.46
N SER A 95 6.42 -15.78 27.16
CA SER A 95 6.21 -14.39 27.57
C SER A 95 6.21 -13.43 26.37
N SER A 96 7.10 -13.63 25.41
CA SER A 96 7.12 -12.86 24.16
C SER A 96 5.86 -13.12 23.34
N ALA A 97 5.43 -14.37 23.20
CA ALA A 97 4.19 -14.72 22.50
C ALA A 97 2.96 -14.13 23.19
N PHE A 98 2.90 -14.20 24.53
CA PHE A 98 1.83 -13.60 25.31
C PHE A 98 1.82 -12.07 25.19
N LEU A 99 2.99 -11.42 25.26
CA LEU A 99 3.14 -10.00 25.04
C LEU A 99 2.71 -9.64 23.62
N LEU A 100 3.21 -10.32 22.59
CA LEU A 100 2.80 -10.09 21.20
C LEU A 100 1.29 -10.31 21.01
N HIS A 101 0.68 -11.29 21.67
CA HIS A 101 -0.76 -11.50 21.62
C HIS A 101 -1.55 -10.39 22.34
N LYS A 102 -1.06 -9.90 23.49
CA LYS A 102 -1.68 -8.78 24.21
C LYS A 102 -1.47 -7.44 23.50
N LEU A 103 -0.30 -7.22 22.92
CA LEU A 103 -0.01 -6.06 22.09
C LEU A 103 -0.85 -6.14 20.81
N GLY A 104 -0.92 -7.30 20.14
CA GLY A 104 -1.80 -7.55 18.99
C GLY A 104 -3.30 -7.61 19.32
N SER A 105 -3.70 -7.51 20.60
CA SER A 105 -5.13 -7.49 20.95
C SER A 105 -5.76 -6.14 20.60
N PRO A 106 -7.01 -6.12 20.11
CA PRO A 106 -7.72 -4.90 19.73
C PRO A 106 -7.77 -3.82 20.82
N ALA A 107 -7.62 -4.23 22.08
CA ALA A 107 -7.74 -3.37 23.26
C ALA A 107 -6.51 -2.50 23.56
N MET A 108 -5.32 -2.79 23.02
CA MET A 108 -4.11 -2.00 23.33
C MET A 108 -3.35 -1.43 22.13
N LEU A 109 -3.05 -2.21 21.07
CA LEU A 109 -2.17 -1.75 19.97
C LEU A 109 -2.60 -2.20 18.56
N GLY A 110 -3.88 -2.50 18.32
CA GLY A 110 -4.46 -2.71 16.96
C GLY A 110 -4.38 -1.50 16.00
N ARG A 111 -3.48 -0.55 16.28
CA ARG A 111 -3.15 0.63 15.46
C ARG A 111 -1.71 0.59 14.92
N PHE A 112 -0.90 -0.42 15.25
CA PHE A 112 0.47 -0.55 14.74
C PHE A 112 0.57 -1.32 13.42
N TYR A 113 -0.40 -2.20 13.14
CA TYR A 113 -0.74 -2.54 11.77
C TYR A 113 -1.63 -1.42 11.24
N LEU A 114 -1.33 -0.91 10.06
CA LEU A 114 -2.16 0.03 9.32
C LEU A 114 -3.61 -0.46 9.39
N ALA A 115 -4.43 0.15 10.25
CA ALA A 115 -5.85 -0.15 10.46
C ALA A 115 -6.25 -1.63 10.22
N GLU A 116 -5.78 -2.56 11.06
CA GLU A 116 -6.39 -3.90 11.08
C GLU A 116 -7.73 -3.81 11.81
N VAL A 117 -8.81 -3.89 11.03
CA VAL A 117 -10.17 -4.05 11.54
C VAL A 117 -10.20 -5.33 12.42
N PRO A 118 -10.77 -5.30 13.64
CA PRO A 118 -10.72 -6.42 14.57
C PRO A 118 -11.21 -7.75 13.98
N GLY A 119 -10.33 -8.75 13.96
CA GLY A 119 -10.52 -10.07 13.35
C GLY A 119 -11.42 -11.08 14.10
N ASP A 120 -12.19 -10.68 15.11
CA ASP A 120 -13.06 -11.63 15.85
C ASP A 120 -14.43 -11.90 15.18
N HIS A 121 -14.59 -11.50 13.91
CA HIS A 121 -15.70 -11.93 13.05
C HIS A 121 -15.24 -12.73 11.81
N LEU A 122 -13.94 -13.05 11.69
CA LEU A 122 -13.33 -13.74 10.53
C LEU A 122 -13.78 -15.20 10.33
N GLY A 123 -14.52 -15.78 11.27
CA GLY A 123 -15.11 -17.12 11.12
C GLY A 123 -16.55 -17.15 10.58
N ALA A 124 -17.22 -15.99 10.45
CA ALA A 124 -18.66 -15.94 10.14
C ALA A 124 -19.01 -15.16 8.86
N LEU A 125 -18.04 -14.52 8.20
CA LEU A 125 -18.28 -13.71 7.00
C LEU A 125 -17.96 -14.40 5.66
N SER A 126 -17.45 -15.64 5.68
CA SER A 126 -17.42 -16.53 4.50
C SER A 126 -18.82 -16.99 4.02
N ARG A 127 -19.90 -16.45 4.60
CA ARG A 127 -21.29 -16.62 4.14
C ARG A 127 -22.13 -15.34 4.18
N GLY A 128 -21.51 -14.18 4.39
CA GLY A 128 -22.20 -12.90 4.33
C GLY A 128 -22.38 -12.48 2.88
N LYS A 129 -23.50 -12.89 2.27
CA LYS A 129 -24.02 -12.33 1.03
C LYS A 129 -23.78 -10.82 1.02
N LEU A 130 -22.92 -10.33 0.12
CA LEU A 130 -22.84 -8.90 -0.23
C LEU A 130 -24.28 -8.41 -0.32
N MET A 131 -24.67 -7.55 0.62
CA MET A 131 -26.06 -7.16 0.76
C MET A 131 -26.51 -6.57 -0.56
N ASN A 132 -27.62 -7.12 -1.05
CA ASN A 132 -28.25 -6.86 -2.34
C ASN A 132 -28.64 -5.36 -2.45
N GLY A 133 -27.68 -4.51 -2.79
CA GLY A 133 -27.93 -3.17 -3.32
C GLY A 133 -28.11 -3.33 -4.82
N GLY A 134 -29.37 -3.42 -5.26
CA GLY A 134 -29.85 -3.47 -6.65
C GLY A 134 -28.81 -3.68 -7.74
N HIS A 135 -28.77 -4.89 -8.29
CA HIS A 135 -28.28 -5.15 -9.64
C HIS A 135 -28.89 -4.11 -10.60
N GLY A 136 -28.10 -3.13 -11.06
CA GLY A 136 -28.50 -2.24 -12.16
C GLY A 136 -27.99 -0.81 -12.10
N ASN A 137 -27.93 -0.16 -10.93
CA ASN A 137 -27.67 1.28 -10.89
C ASN A 137 -26.37 1.61 -10.17
N CYS A 138 -25.47 2.33 -10.84
CA CYS A 138 -24.30 2.99 -10.24
C CYS A 138 -24.70 4.16 -9.29
N GLU A 139 -25.94 4.13 -8.76
CA GLU A 139 -26.46 5.08 -7.79
C GLU A 139 -25.94 4.76 -6.40
N CYS A 140 -25.49 5.79 -5.70
CA CYS A 140 -25.03 5.71 -4.33
C CYS A 140 -26.22 5.60 -3.36
N SER A 141 -26.91 4.46 -3.41
CA SER A 141 -27.98 4.13 -2.46
C SER A 141 -27.38 3.40 -1.26
N LEU A 142 -26.95 4.15 -0.24
CA LEU A 142 -26.64 3.58 1.06
C LEU A 142 -27.94 3.25 1.82
N PRO A 143 -28.06 2.09 2.47
CA PRO A 143 -29.20 1.81 3.35
C PRO A 143 -29.32 2.88 4.44
N GLY A 144 -30.48 3.55 4.52
CA GLY A 144 -30.78 4.53 5.58
C GLY A 144 -30.53 6.01 5.23
N ALA A 145 -30.05 6.32 4.02
CA ALA A 145 -30.02 7.70 3.54
C ALA A 145 -31.42 8.10 3.04
N GLY A 146 -32.12 8.94 3.81
CA GLY A 146 -33.41 9.49 3.42
C GLY A 146 -33.32 10.21 2.07
N ALA A 147 -34.34 10.02 1.23
CA ALA A 147 -34.51 10.68 -0.06
C ALA A 147 -34.64 12.19 0.11
N ASN A 148 -33.52 12.90 0.16
CA ASN A 148 -33.36 14.33 -0.11
C ASN A 148 -31.86 14.67 -0.03
N ALA A 149 -31.09 14.24 -1.03
CA ALA A 149 -29.76 14.77 -1.30
C ALA A 149 -29.73 15.19 -2.77
N SER A 150 -29.95 16.49 -3.00
CA SER A 150 -29.61 17.18 -4.23
C SER A 150 -28.16 16.92 -4.60
N SER A 151 -27.91 16.57 -5.87
CA SER A 151 -26.72 16.79 -6.75
C SER A 151 -25.28 16.90 -6.21
N ASP A 152 -25.01 16.79 -4.92
CA ASP A 152 -23.74 17.17 -4.31
C ASP A 152 -22.98 15.93 -3.85
N ARG A 153 -22.01 15.57 -4.69
CA ARG A 153 -20.70 14.97 -4.38
C ARG A 153 -20.50 14.53 -2.92
N ALA A 154 -20.96 13.33 -2.60
CA ALA A 154 -20.17 12.28 -1.96
C ALA A 154 -21.11 11.11 -1.63
N CYS A 155 -20.82 9.95 -2.19
CA CYS A 155 -21.45 8.69 -1.80
C CYS A 155 -21.12 8.29 -0.35
N PHE A 156 -20.21 9.03 0.29
CA PHE A 156 -19.66 8.82 1.61
C PHE A 156 -20.04 10.03 2.47
N LYS A 157 -21.22 10.00 3.10
CA LYS A 157 -21.54 10.92 4.20
C LYS A 157 -21.16 10.25 5.53
N TYR A 158 -20.57 11.02 6.45
CA TYR A 158 -20.26 10.68 7.83
C TYR A 158 -21.22 9.63 8.41
N ASN A 159 -20.79 8.36 8.47
CA ASN A 159 -21.35 7.20 9.20
C ASN A 159 -21.08 5.85 8.49
N MET A 160 -20.02 5.72 7.69
CA MET A 160 -19.58 4.37 7.29
C MET A 160 -18.78 3.73 8.40
N ASP A 161 -19.18 2.51 8.76
CA ASP A 161 -18.36 1.63 9.58
C ASP A 161 -17.09 1.27 8.78
N PRO A 162 -15.87 1.58 9.27
CA PRO A 162 -14.63 1.21 8.60
C PRO A 162 -14.47 -0.30 8.39
N THR A 163 -15.27 -1.16 9.05
CA THR A 163 -15.32 -2.60 8.79
C THR A 163 -15.94 -2.97 7.43
N ILE A 164 -16.75 -2.07 6.84
CA ILE A 164 -17.39 -2.25 5.52
C ILE A 164 -16.38 -2.03 4.37
N LEU A 165 -15.25 -1.38 4.65
CA LEU A 165 -14.28 -0.90 3.67
C LEU A 165 -13.02 -1.78 3.53
N ALA A 166 -13.03 -2.97 4.14
CA ALA A 166 -11.95 -3.94 4.03
C ALA A 166 -12.42 -5.12 3.16
N PRO A 167 -12.34 -5.06 1.82
CA PRO A 167 -12.20 -6.29 1.07
C PRO A 167 -11.01 -7.06 1.64
N ASP A 168 -11.05 -8.38 1.53
CA ASP A 168 -9.95 -9.23 1.98
C ASP A 168 -8.66 -8.78 1.27
N LEU A 169 -7.78 -8.10 2.02
CA LEU A 169 -6.49 -7.62 1.52
C LEU A 169 -5.65 -8.80 0.99
N GLN A 170 -5.93 -10.01 1.48
CA GLN A 170 -5.27 -11.23 1.05
C GLN A 170 -5.61 -11.59 -0.40
N ASP A 171 -6.83 -11.30 -0.88
CA ASP A 171 -7.21 -11.49 -2.28
C ASP A 171 -6.51 -10.46 -3.18
N VAL A 172 -6.45 -9.19 -2.75
CA VAL A 172 -5.78 -8.12 -3.50
C VAL A 172 -4.29 -8.44 -3.72
N LEU A 173 -3.61 -8.90 -2.66
CA LEU A 173 -2.20 -9.25 -2.66
C LEU A 173 -1.91 -10.59 -3.36
N TYR A 174 -2.92 -11.45 -3.61
CA TYR A 174 -2.69 -12.77 -4.21
C TYR A 174 -2.12 -12.71 -5.63
N CYS A 175 -2.55 -11.71 -6.40
CA CYS A 175 -2.10 -11.45 -7.77
C CYS A 175 -1.09 -10.31 -7.85
N ASP A 176 -0.34 -10.08 -6.76
CA ASP A 176 0.91 -9.33 -6.76
C ASP A 176 2.07 -10.28 -7.11
N ALA A 177 2.85 -9.90 -8.11
CA ALA A 177 4.09 -10.56 -8.44
C ALA A 177 5.21 -10.04 -7.53
N GLU A 178 5.46 -10.73 -6.41
CA GLU A 178 6.73 -10.55 -5.68
C GLU A 178 7.93 -11.06 -6.51
N ASP A 179 9.16 -10.94 -6.01
CA ASP A 179 10.48 -11.19 -6.63
C ASP A 179 10.61 -12.42 -7.59
N ASN A 180 9.67 -13.37 -7.58
CA ASN A 180 9.49 -14.43 -8.56
C ASN A 180 8.27 -14.19 -9.48
N ASP A 181 8.31 -13.10 -10.25
CA ASP A 181 7.44 -12.84 -11.40
C ASP A 181 7.42 -14.09 -12.30
N SER A 182 6.34 -14.86 -12.23
CA SER A 182 6.24 -16.14 -12.93
C SER A 182 5.05 -16.11 -13.86
N GLU A 183 5.28 -16.46 -15.13
CA GLU A 183 4.24 -16.61 -16.14
C GLU A 183 3.06 -17.45 -15.63
N ALA A 184 3.34 -18.44 -14.79
CA ALA A 184 2.33 -19.26 -14.14
C ALA A 184 1.34 -18.44 -13.28
N ARG A 185 1.83 -17.48 -12.49
CA ARG A 185 0.98 -16.62 -11.65
C ARG A 185 0.17 -15.65 -12.49
N LEU A 186 0.77 -15.06 -13.52
CA LEU A 186 0.05 -14.22 -14.48
C LEU A 186 -1.11 -15.01 -15.09
N HIS A 187 -0.84 -16.18 -15.65
CA HIS A 187 -1.87 -17.03 -16.26
C HIS A 187 -2.96 -17.44 -15.28
N GLU A 188 -2.62 -17.76 -14.02
CA GLU A 188 -3.60 -18.09 -13.00
C GLU A 188 -4.53 -16.91 -12.69
N CYS A 189 -3.96 -15.72 -12.53
CA CYS A 189 -4.68 -14.51 -12.15
C CYS A 189 -5.48 -13.88 -13.30
N THR A 190 -5.11 -14.16 -14.56
CA THR A 190 -5.81 -13.64 -15.75
C THR A 190 -6.67 -14.68 -16.45
N ALA A 191 -6.61 -15.95 -16.03
CA ALA A 191 -7.38 -17.01 -16.65
C ALA A 191 -8.89 -16.70 -16.64
N PRO A 192 -9.59 -16.95 -17.77
CA PRO A 192 -11.04 -16.95 -17.76
C PRO A 192 -11.55 -18.00 -16.76
N ASP A 193 -12.64 -17.70 -16.05
CA ASP A 193 -13.23 -18.65 -15.11
C ASP A 193 -13.67 -19.92 -15.87
N PRO A 194 -13.11 -21.10 -15.56
CA PRO A 194 -13.46 -22.34 -16.25
C PRO A 194 -14.92 -22.77 -16.00
N ASN A 195 -15.57 -22.22 -14.97
CA ASN A 195 -16.95 -22.51 -14.59
C ASN A 195 -17.93 -21.37 -14.93
N ALA A 196 -17.46 -20.25 -15.46
CA ALA A 196 -18.36 -19.29 -16.08
C ALA A 196 -18.93 -19.98 -17.33
N GLU A 197 -20.19 -20.45 -17.24
CA GLU A 197 -21.01 -20.70 -18.43
C GLU A 197 -20.72 -19.57 -19.40
N HIS A 198 -20.32 -19.86 -20.65
CA HIS A 198 -19.91 -18.89 -21.68
C HIS A 198 -20.68 -17.57 -21.61
N ASP A 199 -20.26 -16.71 -20.69
CA ASP A 199 -21.06 -15.56 -20.32
C ASP A 199 -20.65 -14.51 -21.32
N ALA A 200 -21.64 -13.85 -21.90
CA ALA A 200 -21.43 -12.77 -22.85
C ALA A 200 -20.75 -11.54 -22.20
N MET A 201 -20.39 -11.62 -20.91
CA MET A 201 -19.77 -10.54 -20.17
C MET A 201 -18.30 -10.33 -20.60
N PRO A 202 -17.93 -9.08 -20.92
CA PRO A 202 -16.54 -8.73 -21.21
C PRO A 202 -15.65 -8.87 -19.97
N THR A 203 -14.37 -9.10 -20.19
CA THR A 203 -13.36 -9.12 -19.13
C THR A 203 -12.79 -7.71 -18.96
N LEU A 204 -12.71 -7.22 -17.72
CA LEU A 204 -11.97 -6.03 -17.34
C LEU A 204 -10.65 -6.48 -16.71
N TYR A 205 -9.55 -6.28 -17.43
CA TYR A 205 -8.21 -6.53 -16.93
C TYR A 205 -7.64 -5.28 -16.27
N LEU A 206 -6.84 -5.44 -15.21
CA LEU A 206 -6.07 -4.38 -14.58
C LEU A 206 -4.60 -4.78 -14.46
N PHE A 207 -3.72 -4.00 -15.07
CA PHE A 207 -2.27 -4.21 -15.05
C PHE A 207 -1.51 -2.97 -14.53
N GLY A 208 -0.35 -3.22 -13.93
CA GLY A 208 0.60 -2.16 -13.56
C GLY A 208 1.46 -2.58 -12.39
N ASP A 209 1.80 -1.63 -11.54
CA ASP A 209 2.56 -1.88 -10.32
C ASP A 209 1.64 -1.87 -9.07
N SER A 210 2.21 -1.67 -7.88
CA SER A 210 1.46 -1.45 -6.62
C SER A 210 0.33 -0.39 -6.71
N HIS A 211 0.42 0.57 -7.63
CA HIS A 211 -0.59 1.58 -7.93
C HIS A 211 -1.73 1.05 -8.82
N ALA A 212 -1.52 -0.03 -9.57
CA ALA A 212 -2.63 -0.81 -10.09
C ALA A 212 -3.25 -1.64 -8.95
N GLY A 213 -2.42 -2.28 -8.12
CA GLY A 213 -2.87 -3.09 -6.99
C GLY A 213 -3.84 -2.35 -6.05
N HIS A 214 -3.54 -1.10 -5.71
CA HIS A 214 -4.40 -0.33 -4.82
C HIS A 214 -5.77 0.04 -5.43
N LEU A 215 -6.01 -0.14 -6.74
CA LEU A 215 -7.30 0.13 -7.39
C LEU A 215 -8.26 -1.07 -7.37
N VAL A 216 -7.74 -2.26 -7.09
CA VAL A 216 -8.50 -3.53 -7.08
C VAL A 216 -9.77 -3.44 -6.23
N PRO A 217 -9.76 -2.91 -4.98
CA PRO A 217 -10.98 -2.76 -4.17
C PRO A 217 -12.12 -2.00 -4.86
N GLY A 218 -11.84 -0.79 -5.36
CA GLY A 218 -12.85 0.06 -5.98
C GLY A 218 -13.25 -0.37 -7.38
N LEU A 219 -12.28 -0.74 -8.20
CA LEU A 219 -12.53 -1.15 -9.58
C LEU A 219 -13.21 -2.52 -9.66
N GLY A 220 -12.82 -3.45 -8.78
CA GLY A 220 -13.47 -4.76 -8.66
C GLY A 220 -14.92 -4.64 -8.20
N GLN A 221 -15.21 -3.76 -7.23
CA GLN A 221 -16.59 -3.46 -6.83
C GLN A 221 -17.40 -2.86 -7.98
N ALA A 222 -16.81 -1.96 -8.76
CA ALA A 222 -17.48 -1.35 -9.92
C ALA A 222 -17.78 -2.37 -11.04
N ALA A 223 -16.89 -3.35 -11.21
CA ALA A 223 -17.00 -4.42 -12.19
C ALA A 223 -18.04 -5.49 -11.83
N GLN A 224 -18.43 -5.59 -10.56
CA GLN A 224 -19.27 -6.66 -10.05
C GLN A 224 -20.61 -6.77 -10.83
N GLY A 225 -20.87 -7.97 -11.36
CA GLY A 225 -22.08 -8.28 -12.13
C GLY A 225 -22.14 -7.61 -13.50
N LYS A 226 -21.03 -7.04 -13.98
CA LYS A 226 -20.92 -6.36 -15.28
C LYS A 226 -19.73 -6.83 -16.12
N PHE A 227 -18.61 -7.16 -15.45
CA PHE A 227 -17.40 -7.67 -16.09
C PHE A 227 -16.85 -8.86 -15.31
N HIS A 228 -16.10 -9.72 -16.00
CA HIS A 228 -15.13 -10.56 -15.32
C HIS A 228 -13.92 -9.70 -14.95
N PHE A 229 -13.73 -9.40 -13.67
CA PHE A 229 -12.57 -8.62 -13.23
C PHE A 229 -11.36 -9.52 -13.04
N ARG A 230 -10.23 -9.14 -13.66
CA ARG A 230 -8.94 -9.84 -13.59
C ARG A 230 -7.84 -8.82 -13.37
N TRP A 231 -6.87 -9.12 -12.53
CA TRP A 231 -5.76 -8.21 -12.30
C TRP A 231 -4.46 -8.96 -12.13
N TYR A 232 -3.38 -8.32 -12.55
CA TYR A 232 -2.03 -8.76 -12.29
C TYR A 232 -1.17 -7.52 -12.18
N HIS A 233 -0.44 -7.40 -11.08
CA HIS A 233 0.43 -6.27 -10.85
C HIS A 233 1.72 -6.72 -10.21
N ARG A 234 2.75 -5.87 -10.27
CA ARG A 234 4.04 -6.16 -9.66
C ARG A 234 4.48 -5.00 -8.78
N SER A 235 4.61 -5.25 -7.48
CA SER A 235 5.07 -4.22 -6.54
C SER A 235 6.46 -3.68 -6.92
N GLY A 236 6.58 -2.36 -6.97
CA GLY A 236 7.84 -1.65 -7.23
C GLY A 236 8.23 -1.48 -8.70
N THR A 237 7.70 -2.29 -9.63
CA THR A 237 7.94 -2.13 -11.07
C THR A 237 6.75 -2.54 -11.91
N GLY A 238 6.41 -1.79 -12.96
CA GLY A 238 5.28 -2.08 -13.85
C GLY A 238 5.69 -2.14 -15.33
N PHE A 239 5.02 -1.34 -16.15
CA PHE A 239 5.20 -1.32 -17.61
C PHE A 239 6.55 -0.80 -18.08
N GLU A 240 7.36 -0.20 -17.21
CA GLU A 240 8.74 0.19 -17.49
C GLU A 240 9.72 -0.99 -17.53
N ASP A 241 9.37 -2.14 -16.92
CA ASP A 241 10.13 -3.38 -17.03
C ASP A 241 9.75 -4.10 -18.33
N PRO A 242 10.67 -4.23 -19.31
CA PRO A 242 10.38 -4.90 -20.58
C PRO A 242 9.96 -6.36 -20.42
N ALA A 243 10.44 -7.05 -19.38
CA ALA A 243 10.10 -8.45 -19.15
C ALA A 243 8.66 -8.60 -18.65
N TYR A 244 8.23 -7.73 -17.74
CA TYR A 244 6.84 -7.67 -17.28
C TYR A 244 5.92 -7.30 -18.46
N PHE A 245 6.30 -6.27 -19.21
CA PHE A 245 5.51 -5.80 -20.35
C PHE A 245 5.32 -6.89 -21.42
N ALA A 246 6.40 -7.57 -21.82
CA ALA A 246 6.35 -8.66 -22.79
C ALA A 246 5.41 -9.79 -22.34
N ARG A 247 5.46 -10.20 -21.06
CA ARG A 247 4.55 -11.24 -20.53
C ARG A 247 3.09 -10.82 -20.59
N VAL A 248 2.79 -9.57 -20.24
CA VAL A 248 1.42 -9.03 -20.32
C VAL A 248 0.95 -9.02 -21.78
N LEU A 249 1.80 -8.59 -22.73
CA LEU A 249 1.47 -8.65 -24.15
C LEU A 249 1.20 -10.07 -24.62
N ASP A 250 2.10 -11.02 -24.34
CA ASP A 250 1.95 -12.43 -24.73
C ASP A 250 0.63 -13.03 -24.20
N MET A 251 0.30 -12.75 -22.94
CA MET A 251 -0.96 -13.16 -22.33
C MET A 251 -2.17 -12.54 -23.04
N LEU A 252 -2.14 -11.24 -23.33
CA LEU A 252 -3.22 -10.56 -24.05
C LEU A 252 -3.36 -11.08 -25.49
N GLU A 253 -2.27 -11.36 -26.19
CA GLU A 253 -2.33 -11.97 -27.54
C GLU A 253 -3.06 -13.31 -27.53
N MET A 254 -2.91 -14.09 -26.46
CA MET A 254 -3.56 -15.39 -26.33
C MET A 254 -5.02 -15.32 -25.87
N GLN A 255 -5.37 -14.37 -24.98
CA GLN A 255 -6.61 -14.41 -24.22
C GLN A 255 -7.60 -13.27 -24.52
N LEU A 256 -7.15 -12.17 -25.12
CA LEU A 256 -7.97 -10.98 -25.30
C LEU A 256 -9.07 -11.19 -26.35
N ARG A 257 -10.31 -10.86 -25.98
CA ARG A 257 -11.50 -11.02 -26.83
C ARG A 257 -12.08 -9.66 -27.24
N PRO A 258 -12.83 -9.59 -28.35
CA PRO A 258 -13.60 -8.39 -28.69
C PRO A 258 -14.52 -7.96 -27.54
N GLY A 259 -14.52 -6.66 -27.23
CA GLY A 259 -15.30 -6.07 -26.14
C GLY A 259 -14.65 -6.15 -24.76
N ASP A 260 -13.54 -6.87 -24.58
CA ASP A 260 -12.77 -6.82 -23.34
C ASP A 260 -12.15 -5.42 -23.15
N VAL A 261 -11.88 -5.06 -21.89
CA VAL A 261 -11.26 -3.78 -21.51
C VAL A 261 -9.95 -4.06 -20.80
N VAL A 262 -8.86 -3.52 -21.34
CA VAL A 262 -7.54 -3.58 -20.71
C VAL A 262 -7.31 -2.27 -19.98
N SER A 263 -7.28 -2.29 -18.66
CA SER A 263 -6.99 -1.12 -17.84
C SER A 263 -5.57 -1.14 -17.31
N VAL A 264 -4.95 0.05 -17.28
CA VAL A 264 -3.60 0.23 -16.76
C VAL A 264 -3.56 1.41 -15.80
N SER A 265 -2.91 1.22 -14.66
CA SER A 265 -2.64 2.28 -13.68
C SER A 265 -1.13 2.52 -13.59
N HIS A 266 -0.77 3.77 -13.39
CA HIS A 266 0.59 4.27 -13.49
C HIS A 266 1.34 4.15 -12.16
N GLY A 267 2.64 3.80 -12.20
CA GLY A 267 3.71 4.60 -11.58
C GLY A 267 4.83 5.02 -12.55
N TRP A 268 4.90 4.43 -13.76
CA TRP A 268 6.02 4.59 -14.70
C TRP A 268 5.66 4.32 -16.19
N TRP A 269 4.81 5.15 -16.80
CA TRP A 269 4.40 4.98 -18.21
C TRP A 269 5.55 5.19 -19.19
N VAL A 270 5.70 4.24 -20.12
CA VAL A 270 6.62 4.33 -21.25
C VAL A 270 5.81 4.49 -22.54
N PRO A 271 5.92 5.63 -23.26
CA PRO A 271 5.13 5.88 -24.46
C PRO A 271 5.24 4.79 -25.54
N ALA A 272 6.42 4.21 -25.71
CA ALA A 272 6.63 3.12 -26.68
C ALA A 272 5.80 1.87 -26.32
N HIS A 273 5.86 1.42 -25.07
CA HIS A 273 5.06 0.29 -24.59
C HIS A 273 3.56 0.61 -24.64
N GLY A 274 3.17 1.86 -24.35
CA GLY A 274 1.80 2.31 -24.49
C GLY A 274 1.24 2.20 -25.91
N GLN A 275 2.03 2.58 -26.92
CA GLN A 275 1.64 2.47 -28.34
C GLN A 275 1.54 1.01 -28.80
N GLU A 276 2.46 0.16 -28.35
CA GLU A 276 2.45 -1.26 -28.66
C GLU A 276 1.24 -1.96 -28.03
N LEU A 277 0.96 -1.67 -26.75
CA LEU A 277 -0.23 -2.17 -26.05
C LEU A 277 -1.52 -1.73 -26.75
N HIS A 278 -1.63 -0.45 -27.10
CA HIS A 278 -2.78 0.07 -27.83
C HIS A 278 -2.97 -0.66 -29.15
N SER A 279 -1.89 -0.83 -29.94
CA SER A 279 -1.94 -1.52 -31.23
C SER A 279 -2.50 -2.93 -31.11
N LEU A 280 -2.06 -3.70 -30.09
CA LEU A 280 -2.56 -5.03 -29.81
C LEU A 280 -4.05 -5.01 -29.41
N VAL A 281 -4.42 -4.13 -28.48
CA VAL A 281 -5.79 -4.01 -27.95
C VAL A 281 -6.78 -3.63 -29.06
N SER A 282 -6.44 -2.63 -29.88
CA SER A 282 -7.22 -2.21 -31.05
C SER A 282 -7.39 -3.33 -32.06
N ALA A 283 -6.31 -4.08 -32.35
CA ALA A 283 -6.34 -5.18 -33.31
C ALA A 283 -7.29 -6.32 -32.87
N ARG A 284 -7.61 -6.41 -31.58
CA ARG A 284 -8.55 -7.38 -31.00
C ARG A 284 -9.96 -6.84 -30.81
N HIS A 285 -10.26 -5.62 -31.27
CA HIS A 285 -11.54 -4.94 -31.01
C HIS A 285 -11.87 -4.84 -29.50
N ALA A 286 -10.83 -4.70 -28.67
CA ALA A 286 -10.91 -4.40 -27.25
C ALA A 286 -10.68 -2.90 -27.02
N SER A 287 -10.86 -2.43 -25.79
CA SER A 287 -10.62 -1.03 -25.41
C SER A 287 -9.51 -0.90 -24.38
N LEU A 288 -8.74 0.19 -24.46
CA LEU A 288 -7.68 0.52 -23.51
C LEU A 288 -8.20 1.60 -22.55
N LEU A 289 -8.16 1.32 -21.24
CA LEU A 289 -8.55 2.24 -20.18
C LEU A 289 -7.31 2.70 -19.40
N LEU A 290 -6.92 3.95 -19.60
CA LEU A 290 -5.86 4.60 -18.84
C LEU A 290 -6.45 5.15 -17.53
N LEU A 291 -5.93 4.69 -16.40
CA LEU A 291 -6.33 5.18 -15.08
C LEU A 291 -5.32 6.23 -14.59
N GLY A 292 -5.82 7.27 -13.93
CA GLY A 292 -5.00 8.25 -13.22
C GLY A 292 -4.17 7.59 -12.09
N ASP A 293 -3.44 8.41 -11.34
CA ASP A 293 -2.50 7.88 -10.34
C ASP A 293 -2.34 8.80 -9.13
N THR A 294 -2.18 8.25 -7.93
CA THR A 294 -1.84 9.01 -6.72
C THR A 294 -0.35 9.33 -6.70
N TRP A 295 0.02 10.39 -7.40
CA TRP A 295 1.39 10.88 -7.48
C TRP A 295 1.96 11.27 -6.12
N CYS A 296 3.19 10.84 -5.89
CA CYS A 296 4.04 11.31 -4.80
C CYS A 296 5.41 11.66 -5.38
N ASP A 297 5.79 12.93 -5.32
CA ASP A 297 7.16 13.30 -5.65
C ASP A 297 8.02 13.15 -4.39
N LYS A 298 8.77 12.04 -4.30
CA LYS A 298 9.72 11.80 -3.19
C LYS A 298 10.90 12.78 -3.20
N THR A 299 11.09 13.52 -4.29
CA THR A 299 12.15 14.52 -4.46
C THR A 299 11.68 15.94 -4.21
N ASP A 300 10.36 16.19 -4.17
CA ASP A 300 9.78 17.48 -3.79
C ASP A 300 9.73 17.57 -2.24
N PRO A 301 10.59 18.39 -1.61
CA PRO A 301 10.61 18.53 -0.15
C PRO A 301 9.32 19.17 0.41
N ASP A 302 8.51 19.78 -0.45
CA ASP A 302 7.25 20.43 -0.09
C ASP A 302 6.04 19.51 -0.33
N PHE A 303 6.19 18.35 -0.98
CA PHE A 303 5.06 17.44 -1.24
C PHE A 303 4.96 16.35 -0.18
N ARG A 304 4.11 16.58 0.84
CA ARG A 304 3.96 15.70 2.00
C ARG A 304 2.59 15.02 2.05
N TYR A 305 2.30 14.16 1.09
CA TYR A 305 1.50 12.96 1.40
C TYR A 305 2.45 11.82 1.75
N ASP A 306 3.42 12.09 2.62
CA ASP A 306 4.31 11.06 3.14
C ASP A 306 3.61 10.34 4.31
N PHE A 307 4.20 9.26 4.80
CA PHE A 307 3.77 8.54 6.01
C PHE A 307 3.58 9.47 7.22
N GLU A 308 4.17 10.68 7.20
CA GLU A 308 4.03 11.74 8.21
C GLU A 308 2.58 12.23 8.39
N CYS A 309 1.74 12.14 7.37
CA CYS A 309 0.32 12.51 7.44
C CYS A 309 -0.60 11.36 7.84
N SER A 310 -0.04 10.18 8.10
CA SER A 310 -0.79 9.03 8.58
C SER A 310 -0.85 9.05 10.11
N PRO A 311 -2.04 8.95 10.73
CA PRO A 311 -2.18 8.83 12.17
C PRO A 311 -1.33 7.69 12.73
N THR A 312 -0.54 7.98 13.77
CA THR A 312 0.23 6.98 14.52
C THR A 312 -0.21 6.97 15.98
N LEU A 313 0.27 6.00 16.77
CA LEU A 313 0.01 5.98 18.21
C LEU A 313 0.46 7.27 18.90
N PHE A 314 1.61 7.80 18.49
CA PHE A 314 2.22 8.98 19.10
C PHE A 314 1.68 10.29 18.52
N LEU A 315 1.12 10.25 17.31
CA LEU A 315 0.54 11.38 16.60
C LEU A 315 -0.83 11.00 16.02
N PRO A 316 -1.86 10.84 16.86
CA PRO A 316 -3.18 10.37 16.41
C PRO A 316 -3.94 11.37 15.52
N GLN A 317 -3.45 12.61 15.44
CA GLN A 317 -4.05 13.71 14.65
C GLN A 317 -3.11 14.18 13.53
N ALA A 318 -2.17 13.31 13.11
CA ALA A 318 -1.19 13.65 12.07
C ALA A 318 -1.84 14.09 10.75
N ASN A 319 -2.94 13.43 10.38
CA ASN A 319 -3.78 13.73 9.21
C ASN A 319 -4.44 15.12 9.22
N HIS A 320 -4.59 15.76 10.39
CA HIS A 320 -5.19 17.10 10.53
C HIS A 320 -4.17 18.23 10.56
N ARG A 321 -2.87 17.92 10.47
CA ARG A 321 -1.83 18.95 10.41
C ARG A 321 -2.03 19.80 9.15
N ALA A 322 -1.78 21.11 9.28
CA ALA A 322 -1.95 22.06 8.18
C ALA A 322 -1.13 21.67 6.93
N GLU A 323 0.03 21.06 7.16
CA GLU A 323 0.95 20.57 6.12
C GLU A 323 0.35 19.42 5.29
N CYS A 324 -0.61 18.67 5.84
CA CYS A 324 -1.31 17.59 5.13
C CYS A 324 -2.46 18.09 4.25
N LYS A 325 -2.79 19.39 4.32
CA LYS A 325 -3.77 20.05 3.47
C LYS A 325 -3.07 20.78 2.33
N GLN A 326 -3.06 20.17 1.15
CA GLN A 326 -2.37 20.72 -0.03
C GLN A 326 -3.34 21.46 -0.96
N PRO A 327 -2.95 22.58 -1.59
CA PRO A 327 -3.77 23.22 -2.62
C PRO A 327 -4.05 22.27 -3.78
N ARG A 328 -5.28 22.24 -4.28
CA ARG A 328 -5.66 21.38 -5.43
C ARG A 328 -4.79 21.67 -6.65
N SER A 329 -4.46 22.94 -6.89
CA SER A 329 -3.58 23.38 -7.99
C SER A 329 -2.14 22.89 -7.87
N LYS A 330 -1.69 22.49 -6.68
CA LYS A 330 -0.38 21.88 -6.47
C LYS A 330 -0.45 20.38 -6.76
N VAL A 331 -1.47 19.70 -6.24
CA VAL A 331 -1.68 18.26 -6.50
C VAL A 331 -1.93 18.00 -7.99
N SER A 332 -2.73 18.83 -8.65
CA SER A 332 -3.03 18.67 -10.09
C SER A 332 -1.83 18.92 -11.01
N LYS A 333 -0.75 19.53 -10.50
CA LYS A 333 0.50 19.69 -11.26
C LYS A 333 1.36 18.44 -11.19
N LEU A 334 1.18 17.59 -10.19
CA LEU A 334 1.90 16.34 -10.11
C LEU A 334 1.44 15.41 -11.21
N GLY A 335 2.39 14.82 -11.92
CA GLY A 335 2.08 13.97 -13.06
C GLY A 335 1.37 14.69 -14.20
N ALA A 336 1.36 16.03 -14.24
CA ALA A 336 0.62 16.78 -15.24
C ALA A 336 1.04 16.44 -16.68
N ASP A 337 2.30 16.08 -16.90
CA ASP A 337 2.78 15.64 -18.22
C ASP A 337 2.20 14.28 -18.63
N VAL A 338 2.03 13.36 -17.67
CA VAL A 338 1.36 12.07 -17.92
C VAL A 338 -0.14 12.26 -18.10
N HIS A 339 -0.80 13.05 -17.24
CA HIS A 339 -2.22 13.39 -17.41
C HIS A 339 -2.48 13.99 -18.80
N ARG A 340 -1.65 14.94 -19.25
CA ARG A 340 -1.75 15.53 -20.58
C ARG A 340 -1.56 14.49 -21.69
N THR A 341 -0.61 13.57 -21.50
CA THR A 341 -0.33 12.50 -22.47
C THR A 341 -1.51 11.53 -22.57
N PHE A 342 -2.07 11.08 -21.45
CA PHE A 342 -3.23 10.18 -21.42
C PHE A 342 -4.47 10.82 -22.01
N GLN A 343 -4.72 12.09 -21.67
CA GLN A 343 -5.81 12.87 -22.25
C GLN A 343 -5.65 12.99 -23.77
N GLN A 344 -4.46 13.33 -24.28
CA GLN A 344 -4.20 13.41 -25.72
C GLN A 344 -4.41 12.06 -26.42
N LEU A 345 -3.96 10.96 -25.81
CA LEU A 345 -4.16 9.62 -26.36
C LEU A 345 -5.64 9.26 -26.45
N ALA A 346 -6.43 9.55 -25.42
CA ALA A 346 -7.88 9.31 -25.40
C ALA A 346 -8.64 10.22 -26.40
N GLU A 347 -8.21 11.46 -26.58
CA GLU A 347 -8.82 12.37 -27.56
C GLU A 347 -8.52 11.97 -29.02
N GLN A 348 -7.35 11.39 -29.27
CA GLN A 348 -6.89 11.01 -30.60
C GLN A 348 -7.39 9.62 -31.04
N ASN A 349 -7.73 8.74 -30.10
CA ASN A 349 -8.06 7.35 -30.37
C ASN A 349 -9.41 6.99 -29.74
N LYS A 350 -10.35 6.49 -30.55
CA LYS A 350 -11.74 6.23 -30.12
C LYS A 350 -11.88 5.05 -29.15
N ASP A 351 -10.87 4.20 -29.09
CA ASP A 351 -10.78 2.99 -28.30
C ASP A 351 -9.87 3.14 -27.08
N ILE A 352 -9.32 4.34 -26.85
CA ILE A 352 -8.61 4.71 -25.63
C ILE A 352 -9.52 5.59 -24.77
N TYR A 353 -9.67 5.22 -23.51
CA TYR A 353 -10.41 5.96 -22.51
C TYR A 353 -9.45 6.40 -21.41
N TYR A 354 -9.69 7.58 -20.84
CA TYR A 354 -8.91 8.09 -19.73
C TYR A 354 -9.81 8.47 -18.57
N PHE A 355 -9.46 8.03 -17.36
CA PHE A 355 -10.18 8.36 -16.14
C PHE A 355 -9.22 8.79 -15.02
N ASP A 356 -9.18 10.09 -14.74
CA ASP A 356 -8.43 10.64 -13.61
C ASP A 356 -9.26 10.62 -12.33
N PHE A 357 -9.03 9.61 -11.49
CA PHE A 357 -9.75 9.48 -10.23
C PHE A 357 -9.31 10.47 -9.15
N ASN A 358 -8.16 11.15 -9.30
CA ASN A 358 -7.68 12.10 -8.28
C ASN A 358 -8.63 13.26 -8.09
N GLU A 359 -9.38 13.62 -9.14
CA GLU A 359 -10.34 14.70 -9.08
C GLU A 359 -11.43 14.47 -8.02
N HIS A 360 -11.71 13.20 -7.73
CA HIS A 360 -12.71 12.74 -6.77
C HIS A 360 -12.16 12.54 -5.35
N LEU A 361 -10.83 12.62 -5.17
CA LEU A 361 -10.13 12.52 -3.89
C LEU A 361 -9.79 13.88 -3.27
N CYS A 362 -10.25 14.97 -3.89
CA CYS A 362 -9.98 16.34 -3.48
C CYS A 362 -11.26 17.16 -3.38
N GLU A 363 -11.32 18.07 -2.42
CA GLU A 363 -12.34 19.12 -2.35
C GLU A 363 -12.08 20.18 -3.43
N GLU A 364 -12.93 21.22 -3.49
CA GLU A 364 -12.86 22.25 -4.55
C GLU A 364 -11.51 22.98 -4.58
N ALA A 365 -11.01 23.42 -3.43
CA ALA A 365 -9.78 24.20 -3.33
C ALA A 365 -8.58 23.41 -2.79
N THR A 366 -8.83 22.31 -2.07
CA THR A 366 -7.80 21.61 -1.30
C THR A 366 -7.95 20.11 -1.36
N CYS A 367 -6.82 19.43 -1.31
CA CYS A 367 -6.71 17.99 -1.16
C CYS A 367 -6.22 17.67 0.25
N THR A 368 -6.71 16.56 0.81
CA THR A 368 -6.29 16.02 2.10
C THR A 368 -5.97 14.53 1.94
N PRO A 369 -5.32 13.87 2.92
CA PRO A 369 -5.13 12.43 2.87
C PRO A 369 -6.41 11.63 3.14
N LEU A 370 -7.54 12.31 3.39
CA LEU A 370 -8.82 11.72 3.79
C LEU A 370 -9.75 11.58 2.59
N ILE A 371 -10.70 10.65 2.68
CA ILE A 371 -11.85 10.62 1.76
C ILE A 371 -12.65 11.90 2.01
N PRO A 372 -13.02 12.67 0.95
CA PRO A 372 -13.72 13.93 1.11
C PRO A 372 -14.95 13.81 2.03
N ASN A 373 -15.08 14.76 2.96
CA ASN A 373 -16.15 14.78 3.97
C ASN A 373 -16.15 13.57 4.93
N THR A 374 -14.99 12.97 5.23
CA THR A 374 -14.88 11.89 6.22
C THR A 374 -13.60 12.02 7.05
N GLU A 375 -13.50 11.19 8.09
CA GLU A 375 -12.28 10.99 8.90
C GLU A 375 -11.46 9.76 8.47
N VAL A 376 -11.82 9.15 7.34
CA VAL A 376 -11.19 7.92 6.85
C VAL A 376 -10.07 8.29 5.89
N LEU A 377 -8.89 7.69 6.09
CA LEU A 377 -7.75 7.87 5.17
C LEU A 377 -8.10 7.31 3.80
N ALA A 378 -8.01 8.16 2.78
CA ALA A 378 -8.05 7.74 1.38
C ALA A 378 -6.69 7.22 0.92
N ARG A 379 -5.60 7.76 1.47
CA ARG A 379 -4.23 7.49 1.01
C ARG A 379 -3.24 7.39 2.16
N ILE A 380 -2.20 6.58 1.97
CA ILE A 380 -1.04 6.45 2.84
C ILE A 380 0.19 6.47 1.94
N GLY A 381 1.03 7.50 2.09
CA GLY A 381 2.10 7.70 1.14
C GLY A 381 1.55 7.97 -0.27
N CYS A 382 2.05 7.18 -1.21
CA CYS A 382 1.70 7.19 -2.62
C CYS A 382 0.54 6.25 -2.96
N HIS A 383 0.00 5.53 -1.99
CA HIS A 383 -0.97 4.47 -2.22
C HIS A 383 -2.33 4.82 -1.68
N LEU A 384 -3.38 4.39 -2.38
CA LEU A 384 -4.71 4.39 -1.81
C LEU A 384 -4.82 3.33 -0.71
N THR A 385 -5.56 3.67 0.34
CA THR A 385 -6.05 2.65 1.26
C THR A 385 -7.15 1.84 0.57
N ALA A 386 -7.46 0.65 1.10
CA ALA A 386 -8.61 -0.12 0.60
C ALA A 386 -9.91 0.70 0.67
N ALA A 387 -10.08 1.50 1.73
CA ALA A 387 -11.20 2.43 1.87
C ALA A 387 -11.19 3.55 0.83
N GLY A 388 -10.03 4.17 0.56
CA GLY A 388 -9.89 5.21 -0.45
C GLY A 388 -10.17 4.69 -1.85
N SER A 389 -9.64 3.51 -2.18
CA SER A 389 -9.92 2.81 -3.42
C SER A 389 -11.40 2.47 -3.56
N PHE A 390 -11.99 1.84 -2.55
CA PHE A 390 -13.41 1.53 -2.53
C PHE A 390 -14.25 2.79 -2.67
N SER A 391 -13.83 3.93 -2.10
CA SER A 391 -14.57 5.19 -2.24
C SER A 391 -14.77 5.68 -3.67
N LEU A 392 -13.93 5.20 -4.59
CA LEU A 392 -13.98 5.51 -6.01
C LEU A 392 -14.92 4.61 -6.80
N TRP A 393 -15.42 3.50 -6.23
CA TRP A 393 -16.25 2.51 -6.94
C TRP A 393 -17.45 3.11 -7.71
N PRO A 394 -18.20 4.10 -7.19
CA PRO A 394 -19.36 4.63 -7.92
C PRO A 394 -18.94 5.38 -9.17
N TYR A 395 -17.81 6.09 -9.11
CA TYR A 395 -17.26 6.82 -10.24
C TYR A 395 -16.71 5.86 -11.30
N PHE A 396 -15.99 4.82 -10.88
CA PHE A 396 -15.59 3.74 -11.78
C PHE A 396 -16.80 3.05 -12.42
N CYS A 397 -17.85 2.75 -11.66
CA CYS A 397 -19.07 2.11 -12.16
C CYS A 397 -19.73 2.95 -13.25
N ASN A 398 -19.90 4.25 -12.98
CA ASN A 398 -20.47 5.20 -13.94
C ASN A 398 -19.63 5.27 -15.22
N MET A 399 -18.31 5.41 -15.07
CA MET A 399 -17.39 5.45 -16.21
C MET A 399 -17.45 4.14 -17.02
N LEU A 400 -17.39 2.98 -16.36
CA LEU A 400 -17.41 1.69 -17.05
C LEU A 400 -18.74 1.47 -17.80
N SER A 401 -19.86 1.77 -17.14
CA SER A 401 -21.20 1.57 -17.71
C SER A 401 -21.47 2.51 -18.87
N ALA A 402 -21.03 3.76 -18.78
CA ALA A 402 -21.24 4.76 -19.84
C ALA A 402 -20.43 4.48 -21.10
N ASN A 403 -19.28 3.80 -20.99
CA ASN A 403 -18.32 3.66 -22.08
C ASN A 403 -18.26 2.26 -22.70
N PHE A 404 -18.58 1.20 -21.95
CA PHE A 404 -18.29 -0.17 -22.38
C PHE A 404 -19.48 -1.14 -22.35
N LEU A 405 -20.63 -0.75 -21.77
CA LEU A 405 -21.79 -1.64 -21.58
C LEU A 405 -23.05 -1.14 -22.31
N VAL A 406 -22.86 -0.39 -23.39
CA VAL A 406 -23.93 0.23 -24.19
C VAL A 406 -24.55 -0.75 -25.18
#